data_AF-A0A1B6HQ12-F1
#
_entry.id   AF-A0A1B6HQ12-F1
#
_cell.length_a   1.000
_cell.length_b   1.000
_cell.length_c   1.000
_cell.angle_alpha   90.00
_cell.angle_beta   90.00
_cell.angle_gamma   90.00
#
_symmetry.space_group_name_H-M   'P 1'
#
loop_
_entity.id
_entity.type
_entity.pdbx_description
1 polymer ?
#
loop_
_entity_poly.entity_id
_entity_poly.type
_entity_poly.pdbx_seq_one_letter_code
_entity_poly.pdbx_strand_id
1 'polypeptide(L)'
;MSVSLCCRRFPLTLNARLVQPTRNGYIVLLPEINPNIPDNVALMKDNMPDFKSLTTEKCVTTMGKHLLDFEQGVRVIEQAVEKAGCTDVVKEVIEPLEKISASLDTSWGIVKNLYLTSSTLMPATTYIPLHHRARRARASKFYSKAIYTACKESDQSKMTEEDQRVVDKFILEGRLAGLDLEEIKREELANVHIRMAECRSDFTMRMQVSSKMFKHTIHDPSVTREMPDQLLRLMSENKDEPSRGPWTVTLEPQLQELFMAYCPDRELRWNVWQANSRVASHSLEDSQLHNSAILEKIRAHRKDEARLLGYESYAHLSMETKMAGSLENVQQTLGNMLQVAKPAADRELADLQQFAWDRGFEGGLQVWDIPFWQRKQRRTLYNFQEETLIDFLPFDKVWTGLLGLCERLFDLKFVEQKMDLWHPDVRFFHIYEDDSNKPVAGFYLDPYGREDKPMTGSRGAWVVNITPAARIHKALPLSTLVLHLDPPIYGKPALLTWADTQLLFRQFGHILQQLLTTVNYTEVNSCCRMCPNCLKSS
;
A
#
# COMPACT_ATOMS: atom_id res chain seq x y z
N MET A 1 -44.14 5.57 -71.50
CA MET A 1 -44.96 6.78 -71.40
C MET A 1 -45.90 6.63 -70.22
N SER A 2 -45.79 7.55 -69.24
CA SER A 2 -46.83 7.97 -68.27
C SER A 2 -47.27 6.91 -67.23
N VAL A 3 -47.25 7.09 -65.91
CA VAL A 3 -47.22 8.26 -65.01
C VAL A 3 -46.61 7.81 -63.67
N SER A 4 -45.73 8.64 -63.08
CA SER A 4 -45.22 8.49 -61.72
C SER A 4 -45.81 9.60 -60.84
N LEU A 5 -46.46 9.22 -59.73
CA LEU A 5 -46.92 10.13 -58.68
C LEU A 5 -46.16 9.80 -57.39
N CYS A 6 -45.33 10.74 -56.96
CA CYS A 6 -44.70 10.79 -55.64
C CYS A 6 -45.75 10.84 -54.54
N CYS A 7 -45.56 10.08 -53.45
CA CYS A 7 -45.90 10.54 -52.10
C CYS A 7 -45.20 9.75 -50.98
N ARG A 8 -44.47 10.51 -50.16
CA ARG A 8 -44.25 10.41 -48.69
C ARG A 8 -43.58 9.16 -48.10
N ARG A 9 -42.37 9.39 -47.59
CA ARG A 9 -41.65 8.53 -46.64
C ARG A 9 -42.19 8.72 -45.21
N PHE A 10 -42.51 7.62 -44.54
CA PHE A 10 -42.50 7.47 -43.08
C PHE A 10 -41.49 6.35 -42.71
N PRO A 11 -40.87 6.39 -41.53
CA PRO A 11 -39.65 5.64 -41.22
C PRO A 11 -39.97 4.20 -40.81
N LEU A 12 -39.19 3.25 -41.34
CA LEU A 12 -39.20 1.85 -40.92
C LEU A 12 -38.38 1.69 -39.64
N THR A 13 -39.06 1.45 -38.52
CA THR A 13 -38.50 0.85 -37.31
C THR A 13 -38.21 -0.62 -37.57
N LEU A 14 -36.93 -1.01 -37.60
CA LEU A 14 -36.51 -2.41 -37.62
C LEU A 14 -35.92 -2.78 -36.26
N ASN A 15 -36.81 -3.29 -35.39
CA ASN A 15 -36.45 -4.09 -34.24
C ASN A 15 -36.05 -5.48 -34.73
N ALA A 16 -34.76 -5.80 -34.73
CA ALA A 16 -34.28 -7.17 -34.80
C ALA A 16 -33.27 -7.36 -33.65
N ARG A 17 -33.80 -7.69 -32.46
CA ARG A 17 -33.00 -8.21 -31.35
C ARG A 17 -32.53 -9.61 -31.73
N LEU A 18 -31.26 -9.73 -32.11
CA LEU A 18 -30.56 -11.01 -32.11
C LEU A 18 -30.44 -11.47 -30.65
N VAL A 19 -31.36 -12.33 -30.23
CA VAL A 19 -31.29 -13.04 -28.96
C VAL A 19 -30.16 -14.06 -29.09
N GLN A 20 -28.96 -13.71 -28.60
CA GLN A 20 -27.94 -14.70 -28.32
C GLN A 20 -28.37 -15.47 -27.07
N PRO A 21 -28.44 -16.81 -27.12
CA PRO A 21 -28.72 -17.60 -25.92
C PRO A 21 -27.57 -17.41 -24.92
N THR A 22 -27.89 -16.84 -23.77
CA THR A 22 -26.98 -16.74 -22.63
C THR A 22 -26.62 -18.15 -22.15
N ARG A 23 -25.40 -18.59 -22.46
CA ARG A 23 -24.83 -19.78 -21.83
C ARG A 23 -24.54 -19.44 -20.37
N ASN A 24 -25.40 -19.86 -19.45
CA ASN A 24 -25.17 -19.83 -18.00
C ASN A 24 -24.16 -20.92 -17.61
N GLY A 25 -22.91 -20.77 -18.05
CA GLY A 25 -21.80 -21.62 -17.66
C GLY A 25 -20.58 -20.75 -17.37
N TYR A 26 -20.06 -20.80 -16.15
CA TYR A 26 -18.80 -20.16 -15.81
C TYR A 26 -17.66 -21.05 -16.31
N ILE A 27 -16.74 -20.49 -17.10
CA ILE A 27 -15.47 -21.15 -17.42
C ILE A 27 -14.55 -20.90 -16.21
N VAL A 28 -14.36 -21.93 -15.38
CA VAL A 28 -13.30 -21.93 -14.37
C VAL A 28 -12.02 -22.28 -15.11
N LEU A 29 -11.22 -21.27 -15.46
CA LEU A 29 -9.82 -21.49 -15.82
C LEU A 29 -9.09 -21.91 -14.53
N LEU A 30 -9.11 -23.21 -14.25
CA LEU A 30 -8.18 -23.80 -13.31
C LEU A 30 -6.76 -23.50 -13.83
N PRO A 31 -5.79 -23.18 -12.98
CA PRO A 31 -4.40 -23.27 -13.39
C PRO A 31 -4.17 -24.66 -13.99
N GLU A 32 -3.21 -24.81 -14.89
CA GLU A 32 -2.63 -26.12 -15.20
C GLU A 32 -1.95 -26.64 -13.93
N ILE A 33 -2.75 -27.17 -13.01
CA ILE A 33 -2.31 -27.85 -11.82
C ILE A 33 -1.93 -29.24 -12.31
N ASN A 34 -0.63 -29.54 -12.33
CA ASN A 34 -0.16 -30.88 -12.58
C ASN A 34 -0.87 -31.84 -11.60
N PRO A 35 -1.63 -32.84 -12.05
CA PRO A 35 -2.41 -33.72 -11.18
C PRO A 35 -1.54 -34.59 -10.24
N ASN A 36 -0.21 -34.61 -10.44
CA ASN A 36 0.75 -35.32 -9.60
C ASN A 36 1.37 -34.41 -8.53
N ILE A 37 0.56 -33.78 -7.67
CA ILE A 37 1.09 -33.02 -6.52
C ILE A 37 1.31 -33.97 -5.35
N PRO A 38 2.54 -34.10 -4.81
CA PRO A 38 2.75 -34.76 -3.53
C PRO A 38 1.97 -34.02 -2.45
N ASP A 39 1.31 -34.74 -1.55
CA ASP A 39 0.42 -34.20 -0.51
C ASP A 39 1.03 -33.11 0.39
N ASN A 40 2.36 -32.93 0.34
CA ASN A 40 3.12 -32.08 1.26
C ASN A 40 4.21 -31.24 0.55
N VAL A 41 3.82 -30.27 -0.30
CA VAL A 41 4.72 -29.16 -0.67
C VAL A 41 4.56 -28.07 0.38
N ALA A 42 5.23 -28.25 1.51
CA ALA A 42 5.17 -27.29 2.62
C ALA A 42 6.12 -26.10 2.37
N LEU A 43 5.59 -24.88 2.49
CA LEU A 43 6.42 -23.66 2.57
C LEU A 43 7.06 -23.48 3.96
N MET A 44 6.67 -24.34 4.91
CA MET A 44 7.03 -24.30 6.30
C MET A 44 7.76 -25.58 6.68
N LYS A 45 8.79 -25.46 7.53
CA LYS A 45 9.51 -26.56 8.18
C LYS A 45 9.70 -26.20 9.65
N ASP A 46 9.34 -27.09 10.55
CA ASP A 46 9.45 -26.88 12.01
C ASP A 46 8.78 -25.57 12.50
N ASN A 47 7.59 -25.26 11.95
CA ASN A 47 6.83 -24.03 12.21
C ASN A 47 7.51 -22.71 11.76
N MET A 48 8.54 -22.78 10.93
CA MET A 48 9.21 -21.63 10.33
C MET A 48 9.22 -21.72 8.80
N PRO A 49 9.20 -20.60 8.06
CA PRO A 49 9.34 -20.64 6.60
C PRO A 49 10.69 -21.21 6.16
N ASP A 50 10.70 -22.18 5.23
CA ASP A 50 11.91 -22.81 4.71
C ASP A 50 12.47 -22.07 3.48
N PHE A 51 12.90 -20.82 3.66
CA PHE A 51 13.31 -19.92 2.58
C PHE A 51 14.39 -20.50 1.65
N LYS A 52 15.22 -21.41 2.14
CA LYS A 52 16.29 -22.07 1.36
C LYS A 52 15.76 -22.99 0.27
N SER A 53 14.66 -23.70 0.55
CA SER A 53 14.11 -24.69 -0.38
C SER A 53 12.97 -24.12 -1.24
N LEU A 54 12.60 -22.84 -1.03
CA LEU A 54 11.53 -22.20 -1.78
C LEU A 54 11.93 -21.98 -3.24
N THR A 55 11.02 -22.35 -4.13
CA THR A 55 11.08 -22.04 -5.55
C THR A 55 9.78 -21.37 -5.95
N THR A 56 9.79 -20.63 -7.07
CA THR A 56 8.59 -19.98 -7.61
C THR A 56 7.46 -20.99 -7.80
N GLU A 57 7.76 -22.19 -8.31
CA GLU A 57 6.79 -23.25 -8.55
C GLU A 57 6.16 -23.79 -7.26
N LYS A 58 6.97 -24.02 -6.21
CA LYS A 58 6.45 -24.41 -4.89
C LYS A 58 5.52 -23.35 -4.33
N CYS A 59 5.93 -22.08 -4.38
CA CYS A 59 5.14 -20.95 -3.94
C CYS A 59 3.79 -20.86 -4.64
N VAL A 60 3.78 -20.93 -5.97
CA VAL A 60 2.56 -20.88 -6.79
C VAL A 60 1.64 -22.05 -6.48
N THR A 61 2.20 -23.26 -6.38
CA THR A 61 1.45 -24.49 -6.13
C THR A 61 0.82 -24.51 -4.74
N THR A 62 1.60 -24.24 -3.69
CA THR A 62 1.09 -24.25 -2.31
C THR A 62 0.08 -23.14 -2.07
N MET A 63 0.36 -21.92 -2.57
CA MET A 63 -0.60 -20.82 -2.48
C MET A 63 -1.89 -21.14 -3.25
N GLY A 64 -1.78 -21.76 -4.43
CA GLY A 64 -2.92 -22.24 -5.22
C GLY A 64 -3.80 -23.24 -4.46
N LYS A 65 -3.18 -24.21 -3.77
CA LYS A 65 -3.88 -25.17 -2.91
C LYS A 65 -4.58 -24.47 -1.75
N HIS A 66 -3.87 -23.65 -0.97
CA HIS A 66 -4.46 -22.95 0.18
C HIS A 66 -5.59 -21.99 -0.22
N LEU A 67 -5.54 -21.41 -1.42
CA LEU A 67 -6.64 -20.61 -1.96
C LEU A 67 -7.90 -21.45 -2.17
N LEU A 68 -7.76 -22.63 -2.79
CA LEU A 68 -8.87 -23.54 -3.03
C LEU A 68 -9.43 -24.08 -1.71
N ASP A 69 -8.56 -24.47 -0.78
CA ASP A 69 -8.95 -24.96 0.55
C ASP A 69 -9.72 -23.87 1.32
N PHE A 70 -9.28 -22.61 1.23
CA PHE A 70 -9.99 -21.49 1.85
C PHE A 70 -11.37 -21.24 1.21
N GLU A 71 -11.44 -21.14 -0.11
CA GLU A 71 -12.71 -20.94 -0.83
C GLU A 71 -13.71 -22.07 -0.56
N GLN A 72 -13.23 -23.32 -0.53
CA GLN A 72 -14.03 -24.48 -0.18
C GLN A 72 -14.46 -24.45 1.29
N GLY A 73 -13.57 -24.08 2.21
CA GLY A 73 -13.87 -23.94 3.63
C GLY A 73 -14.97 -22.91 3.90
N VAL A 74 -14.92 -21.75 3.24
CA VAL A 74 -15.98 -20.73 3.31
C VAL A 74 -17.33 -21.30 2.86
N ARG A 75 -17.36 -22.03 1.73
CA ARG A 75 -18.60 -22.67 1.22
C ARG A 75 -19.15 -23.73 2.16
N VAL A 76 -18.29 -24.52 2.81
CA VAL A 76 -18.72 -25.53 3.78
C VAL A 76 -19.38 -24.87 4.99
N ILE A 77 -18.80 -23.79 5.50
CA ILE A 77 -19.36 -23.02 6.61
C ILE A 77 -20.70 -22.39 6.21
N GLU A 78 -20.76 -21.77 5.03
CA GLU A 78 -22.00 -21.22 4.47
C GLU A 78 -23.12 -22.27 4.40
N GLN A 79 -22.84 -23.44 3.81
CA GLN A 79 -23.82 -24.53 3.72
C GLN A 79 -24.24 -25.09 5.08
N ALA A 80 -23.35 -25.09 6.07
CA ALA A 80 -23.67 -25.51 7.44
C ALA A 80 -24.67 -24.54 8.06
N VAL A 81 -24.42 -23.24 7.94
CA VAL A 81 -25.30 -22.17 8.43
C VAL A 81 -26.67 -22.19 7.72
N GLU A 82 -26.70 -22.41 6.41
CA GLU A 82 -27.97 -22.49 5.65
C GLU A 82 -28.85 -23.67 6.06
N LYS A 83 -28.24 -24.83 6.39
CA LYS A 83 -28.98 -26.06 6.70
C LYS A 83 -29.42 -26.14 8.15
N ALA A 84 -28.55 -25.77 9.08
CA ALA A 84 -28.75 -25.97 10.51
C ALA A 84 -29.15 -24.68 11.25
N GLY A 85 -29.09 -23.52 10.59
CA GLY A 85 -29.07 -22.24 11.27
C GLY A 85 -27.74 -22.00 11.97
N CYS A 86 -27.68 -20.97 12.81
CA CYS A 86 -26.50 -20.63 13.59
C CYS A 86 -26.93 -20.20 14.99
N THR A 87 -26.44 -20.88 16.03
CA THR A 87 -26.78 -20.53 17.42
C THR A 87 -25.71 -19.68 18.09
N ASP A 88 -24.44 -19.99 17.84
CA ASP A 88 -23.27 -19.24 18.31
C ASP A 88 -22.40 -18.84 17.12
N VAL A 89 -22.61 -17.64 16.59
CA VAL A 89 -21.90 -17.16 15.38
C VAL A 89 -20.39 -17.11 15.56
N VAL A 90 -19.92 -16.89 16.79
CA VAL A 90 -18.49 -16.82 17.07
C VAL A 90 -17.87 -18.19 16.87
N LYS A 91 -18.44 -19.23 17.50
CA LYS A 91 -17.89 -20.60 17.44
C LYS A 91 -18.19 -21.33 16.15
N GLU A 92 -19.37 -21.10 15.56
CA GLU A 92 -19.83 -21.84 14.38
C GLU A 92 -19.36 -21.18 13.07
N VAL A 93 -19.06 -19.88 13.07
CA VAL A 93 -18.71 -19.12 11.85
C VAL A 93 -17.36 -18.43 11.96
N ILE A 94 -17.14 -17.57 12.96
CA ILE A 94 -15.91 -16.76 13.04
C ILE A 94 -14.67 -17.62 13.31
N GLU A 95 -14.71 -18.47 14.34
CA GLU A 95 -13.56 -19.32 14.68
C GLU A 95 -13.17 -20.28 13.54
N PRO A 96 -14.09 -20.98 12.85
CA PRO A 96 -13.74 -21.81 11.71
C PRO A 96 -13.15 -21.01 10.56
N LEU A 97 -13.70 -19.83 10.25
CA LEU A 97 -13.17 -18.93 9.21
C LEU A 97 -11.73 -18.49 9.51
N GLU A 98 -11.42 -18.21 10.76
CA GLU A 98 -10.06 -17.84 11.21
C GLU A 98 -9.11 -19.05 11.15
N LYS A 99 -9.57 -20.26 11.48
CA LYS A 99 -8.75 -21.47 11.38
C LYS A 99 -8.37 -21.77 9.93
N ILE A 100 -9.31 -21.66 8.99
CA ILE A 100 -9.02 -21.90 7.57
C ILE A 100 -8.20 -20.76 6.93
N SER A 101 -8.27 -19.52 7.45
CA SER A 101 -7.50 -18.40 6.90
C SER A 101 -6.01 -18.50 7.20
N ALA A 102 -5.62 -19.15 8.31
CA ALA A 102 -4.24 -19.22 8.79
C ALA A 102 -3.24 -19.68 7.72
N SER A 103 -3.55 -20.79 7.03
CA SER A 103 -2.67 -21.37 6.00
C SER A 103 -2.57 -20.46 4.76
N LEU A 104 -3.69 -19.89 4.32
CA LEU A 104 -3.72 -18.97 3.20
C LEU A 104 -2.92 -17.70 3.52
N ASP A 105 -3.21 -17.06 4.65
CA ASP A 105 -2.53 -15.83 5.05
C ASP A 105 -1.03 -16.04 5.23
N THR A 106 -0.61 -17.17 5.81
CA THR A 106 0.81 -17.51 5.96
C THR A 106 1.49 -17.70 4.60
N SER A 107 0.91 -18.52 3.71
CA SER A 107 1.48 -18.73 2.38
C SER A 107 1.53 -17.44 1.56
N TRP A 108 0.50 -16.61 1.68
CA TRP A 108 0.44 -15.33 0.98
C TRP A 108 1.47 -14.33 1.53
N GLY A 109 1.69 -14.31 2.84
CA GLY A 109 2.73 -13.54 3.51
C GLY A 109 4.14 -13.92 3.05
N ILE A 110 4.44 -15.23 2.95
CA ILE A 110 5.73 -15.74 2.43
C ILE A 110 5.94 -15.30 0.98
N VAL A 111 4.94 -15.51 0.13
CA VAL A 111 5.01 -15.18 -1.30
C VAL A 111 5.14 -13.66 -1.50
N LYS A 112 4.45 -12.86 -0.69
CA LYS A 112 4.60 -11.40 -0.68
C LYS A 112 6.00 -10.97 -0.21
N ASN A 113 6.56 -11.63 0.80
CA ASN A 113 7.92 -11.37 1.25
C ASN A 113 8.91 -11.56 0.10
N LEU A 114 8.87 -12.72 -0.56
CA LEU A 114 9.74 -13.02 -1.70
C LEU A 114 9.59 -12.00 -2.83
N TYR A 115 8.36 -11.56 -3.13
CA TYR A 115 8.13 -10.52 -4.15
C TYR A 115 8.84 -9.20 -3.82
N LEU A 116 8.93 -8.82 -2.54
CA LEU A 116 9.59 -7.59 -2.13
C LEU A 116 11.10 -7.74 -1.89
N THR A 117 11.59 -8.97 -1.71
CA THR A 117 12.99 -9.24 -1.39
C THR A 117 13.80 -9.84 -2.53
N SER A 118 13.14 -10.47 -3.52
CA SER A 118 13.81 -11.14 -4.62
C SER A 118 12.91 -11.26 -5.87
N SER A 119 13.23 -10.45 -6.88
CA SER A 119 12.59 -10.46 -8.20
C SER A 119 12.85 -11.73 -8.98
N THR A 120 13.95 -12.44 -8.67
CA THR A 120 14.31 -13.73 -9.28
C THR A 120 13.48 -14.87 -8.72
N LEU A 121 13.31 -14.93 -7.39
CA LEU A 121 12.48 -15.96 -6.75
C LEU A 121 10.98 -15.72 -6.96
N MET A 122 10.54 -14.47 -7.01
CA MET A 122 9.13 -14.13 -7.17
C MET A 122 8.92 -12.92 -8.08
N PRO A 123 8.92 -13.13 -9.41
CA PRO A 123 8.69 -12.07 -10.38
C PRO A 123 7.29 -11.43 -10.25
N ALA A 124 7.20 -10.14 -10.58
CA ALA A 124 5.94 -9.39 -10.56
C ALA A 124 4.85 -10.01 -11.45
N THR A 125 5.24 -10.58 -12.60
CA THR A 125 4.35 -11.25 -13.55
C THR A 125 3.64 -12.46 -12.92
N THR A 126 4.29 -13.13 -11.97
CA THR A 126 3.73 -14.27 -11.23
C THR A 126 2.98 -13.82 -9.99
N TYR A 127 3.56 -12.90 -9.21
CA TYR A 127 3.00 -12.47 -7.93
C TYR A 127 1.70 -11.69 -8.06
N ILE A 128 1.63 -10.72 -8.99
CA ILE A 128 0.49 -9.79 -9.07
C ILE A 128 -0.84 -10.55 -9.31
N PRO A 129 -0.95 -11.48 -10.27
CA PRO A 129 -2.17 -12.29 -10.43
C PRO A 129 -2.54 -13.11 -9.19
N LEU A 130 -1.56 -13.74 -8.54
CA LEU A 130 -1.77 -14.52 -7.31
C LEU A 130 -2.26 -13.64 -6.16
N HIS A 131 -1.66 -12.46 -5.98
CA HIS A 131 -2.05 -11.47 -4.99
C HIS A 131 -3.51 -11.03 -5.19
N HIS A 132 -3.91 -10.74 -6.43
CA HIS A 132 -5.31 -10.39 -6.72
C HIS A 132 -6.27 -11.55 -6.44
N ARG A 133 -5.89 -12.78 -6.78
CA ARG A 133 -6.70 -13.97 -6.47
C ARG A 133 -6.86 -14.15 -4.96
N ALA A 134 -5.77 -14.04 -4.19
CA ALA A 134 -5.82 -14.13 -2.74
C ALA A 134 -6.67 -13.06 -2.08
N ARG A 135 -6.61 -11.82 -2.58
CA ARG A 135 -7.50 -10.74 -2.11
C ARG A 135 -8.97 -11.08 -2.31
N ARG A 136 -9.33 -11.58 -3.50
CA ARG A 136 -10.72 -11.96 -3.79
C ARG A 136 -11.16 -13.16 -2.94
N ALA A 137 -10.33 -14.19 -2.85
CA ALA A 137 -10.59 -15.36 -2.03
C ALA A 137 -10.83 -14.94 -0.58
N ARG A 138 -9.89 -14.20 0.04
CA ARG A 138 -10.03 -13.70 1.42
C ARG A 138 -11.28 -12.83 1.63
N ALA A 139 -11.66 -12.01 0.66
CA ALA A 139 -12.87 -11.18 0.73
C ALA A 139 -14.17 -11.98 0.62
N SER A 140 -14.15 -13.18 0.01
CA SER A 140 -15.36 -13.99 -0.25
C SER A 140 -16.19 -14.28 1.01
N LYS A 141 -15.56 -14.42 2.17
CA LYS A 141 -16.24 -14.65 3.45
C LYS A 141 -17.21 -13.52 3.85
N PHE A 142 -16.98 -12.30 3.35
CA PHE A 142 -17.86 -11.16 3.60
C PHE A 142 -19.03 -11.06 2.60
N TYR A 143 -19.01 -11.85 1.53
CA TYR A 143 -20.04 -11.84 0.48
C TYR A 143 -21.09 -12.95 0.63
N SER A 144 -20.94 -13.85 1.61
CA SER A 144 -21.94 -14.87 1.90
C SER A 144 -23.15 -14.26 2.60
N LYS A 145 -24.33 -14.44 2.00
CA LYS A 145 -25.59 -13.95 2.57
C LYS A 145 -25.95 -14.71 3.84
N ALA A 146 -25.71 -16.02 3.90
CA ALA A 146 -26.01 -16.83 5.08
C ALA A 146 -25.17 -16.40 6.29
N ILE A 147 -23.85 -16.24 6.09
CA ILE A 147 -22.93 -15.75 7.14
C ILE A 147 -23.33 -14.34 7.58
N TYR A 148 -23.62 -13.45 6.64
CA TYR A 148 -24.06 -12.09 6.93
C TYR A 148 -25.34 -12.05 7.77
N THR A 149 -26.37 -12.81 7.38
CA THR A 149 -27.64 -12.89 8.13
C THR A 149 -27.42 -13.47 9.53
N ALA A 150 -26.61 -14.53 9.66
CA ALA A 150 -26.28 -15.12 10.96
C ALA A 150 -25.58 -14.11 11.89
N CYS A 151 -24.64 -13.31 11.36
CA CYS A 151 -24.00 -12.23 12.13
C CYS A 151 -25.02 -11.16 12.54
N LYS A 152 -25.92 -10.75 11.63
CA LYS A 152 -26.92 -9.69 11.87
C LYS A 152 -27.99 -10.08 12.89
N GLU A 153 -28.38 -11.35 12.93
CA GLU A 153 -29.40 -11.89 13.84
C GLU A 153 -28.81 -12.36 15.19
N SER A 154 -27.48 -12.37 15.32
CA SER A 154 -26.82 -12.83 16.54
C SER A 154 -27.08 -11.93 17.76
N ASP A 155 -27.27 -12.55 18.93
CA ASP A 155 -27.37 -11.84 20.21
C ASP A 155 -25.97 -11.48 20.72
N GLN A 156 -25.60 -10.21 20.56
CA GLN A 156 -24.30 -9.69 20.98
C GLN A 156 -24.16 -9.46 22.49
N SER A 157 -25.24 -9.56 23.28
CA SER A 157 -25.22 -9.22 24.71
C SER A 157 -24.30 -10.08 25.57
N LYS A 158 -24.00 -11.30 25.10
CA LYS A 158 -23.13 -12.27 25.79
C LYS A 158 -21.73 -12.37 25.19
N MET A 159 -21.46 -11.61 24.12
CA MET A 159 -20.18 -11.61 23.42
C MET A 159 -19.14 -10.76 24.16
N THR A 160 -17.87 -11.11 24.03
CA THR A 160 -16.80 -10.21 24.47
C THR A 160 -16.71 -9.00 23.53
N GLU A 161 -16.08 -7.91 23.98
CA GLU A 161 -15.87 -6.72 23.12
C GLU A 161 -15.14 -7.10 21.81
N GLU A 162 -14.19 -8.03 21.89
CA GLU A 162 -13.47 -8.50 20.71
C GLU A 162 -14.37 -9.24 19.73
N ASP A 163 -15.21 -10.15 20.23
CA ASP A 163 -16.17 -10.90 19.42
C ASP A 163 -17.16 -9.96 18.73
N GLN A 164 -17.72 -9.00 19.48
CA GLN A 164 -18.60 -7.96 18.93
C GLN A 164 -17.91 -7.21 17.79
N ARG A 165 -16.66 -6.80 17.99
CA ARG A 165 -15.91 -6.04 16.97
C ARG A 165 -15.66 -6.82 15.69
N VAL A 166 -15.47 -8.15 15.77
CA VAL A 166 -15.36 -9.02 14.59
C VAL A 166 -16.72 -9.19 13.93
N VAL A 167 -17.77 -9.49 14.69
CA VAL A 167 -19.13 -9.65 14.15
C VAL A 167 -19.58 -8.37 13.44
N ASP A 168 -19.38 -7.21 14.05
CA ASP A 168 -19.68 -5.90 13.46
C ASP A 168 -18.88 -5.64 12.19
N LYS A 169 -17.65 -6.18 12.08
CA LYS A 169 -16.88 -6.11 10.84
C LYS A 169 -17.56 -6.90 9.73
N PHE A 170 -18.01 -8.12 10.01
CA PHE A 170 -18.72 -8.93 9.02
C PHE A 170 -20.05 -8.28 8.59
N ILE A 171 -20.79 -7.70 9.54
CA ILE A 171 -22.01 -6.95 9.24
C ILE A 171 -21.70 -5.73 8.36
N LEU A 172 -20.68 -4.95 8.73
CA LEU A 172 -20.29 -3.77 7.97
C LEU A 172 -19.86 -4.11 6.54
N GLU A 173 -18.93 -5.06 6.37
CA GLU A 173 -18.41 -5.45 5.05
C GLU A 173 -19.53 -6.05 4.18
N GLY A 174 -20.41 -6.87 4.75
CA GLY A 174 -21.58 -7.41 4.05
C GLY A 174 -22.57 -6.33 3.60
N ARG A 175 -22.83 -5.33 4.45
CA ARG A 175 -23.66 -4.18 4.08
C ARG A 175 -23.03 -3.34 2.98
N LEU A 176 -21.72 -3.07 3.06
CA LEU A 176 -20.97 -2.33 2.03
C LEU A 176 -20.85 -3.10 0.72
N ALA A 177 -20.91 -4.44 0.77
CA ALA A 177 -21.05 -5.30 -0.39
C ALA A 177 -22.46 -5.31 -1.00
N GLY A 178 -23.43 -4.65 -0.37
CA GLY A 178 -24.81 -4.58 -0.83
C GLY A 178 -25.63 -5.83 -0.53
N LEU A 179 -25.31 -6.61 0.51
CA LEU A 179 -26.08 -7.81 0.86
C LEU A 179 -27.50 -7.50 1.40
N ASP A 180 -27.73 -6.27 1.88
CA ASP A 180 -29.08 -5.77 2.23
C ASP A 180 -29.89 -5.34 1.00
N LEU A 181 -29.26 -5.23 -0.18
CA LEU A 181 -29.93 -4.75 -1.39
C LEU A 181 -30.73 -5.86 -2.08
N GLU A 182 -31.77 -5.45 -2.79
CA GLU A 182 -32.45 -6.29 -3.78
C GLU A 182 -31.46 -6.71 -4.88
N GLU A 183 -31.71 -7.87 -5.49
CA GLU A 183 -30.80 -8.50 -6.45
C GLU A 183 -30.42 -7.57 -7.61
N ILE A 184 -31.38 -6.82 -8.17
CA ILE A 184 -31.16 -5.86 -9.26
C ILE A 184 -30.19 -4.74 -8.82
N LYS A 185 -30.42 -4.14 -7.65
CA LYS A 185 -29.56 -3.07 -7.12
C LYS A 185 -28.16 -3.58 -6.76
N ARG A 186 -28.05 -4.83 -6.34
CA ARG A 186 -26.76 -5.50 -6.08
C ARG A 186 -25.96 -5.71 -7.37
N GLU A 187 -26.62 -6.08 -8.47
CA GLU A 187 -25.97 -6.16 -9.79
C GLU A 187 -25.53 -4.77 -10.29
N GLU A 188 -26.34 -3.73 -10.06
CA GLU A 188 -25.95 -2.35 -10.36
C GLU A 188 -24.71 -1.93 -9.56
N LEU A 189 -24.65 -2.25 -8.26
CA LEU A 189 -23.50 -1.96 -7.41
C LEU A 189 -22.24 -2.69 -7.90
N ALA A 190 -22.35 -3.98 -8.24
CA ALA A 190 -21.23 -4.75 -8.79
C ALA A 190 -20.70 -4.14 -10.10
N ASN A 191 -21.59 -3.71 -11.00
CA ASN A 191 -21.20 -3.02 -12.24
C ASN A 191 -20.51 -1.68 -11.97
N VAL A 192 -20.95 -0.92 -10.97
CA VAL A 192 -20.29 0.31 -10.52
C VAL A 192 -18.87 0.01 -10.02
N HIS A 193 -18.68 -1.04 -9.22
CA HIS A 193 -17.35 -1.44 -8.73
C HIS A 193 -16.40 -1.87 -9.86
N ILE A 194 -16.89 -2.60 -10.87
CA ILE A 194 -16.08 -2.99 -12.04
C ILE A 194 -15.61 -1.74 -12.79
N ARG A 195 -16.53 -0.85 -13.17
CA ARG A 195 -16.20 0.39 -13.90
C ARG A 195 -15.29 1.31 -13.09
N MET A 196 -15.47 1.37 -11.77
CA MET A 196 -14.60 2.11 -10.87
C MET A 196 -13.17 1.55 -10.88
N ALA A 197 -13.01 0.22 -10.85
CA ALA A 197 -11.70 -0.42 -10.88
C ALA A 197 -10.97 -0.13 -12.20
N GLU A 198 -11.67 -0.23 -13.34
CA GLU A 198 -11.16 0.14 -14.66
C GLU A 198 -10.70 1.60 -14.69
N CYS A 199 -11.55 2.54 -14.27
CA CYS A 199 -11.22 3.97 -14.24
C CYS A 199 -10.00 4.27 -13.35
N ARG A 200 -9.85 3.61 -12.20
CA ARG A 200 -8.69 3.77 -11.31
C ARG A 200 -7.40 3.24 -11.93
N SER A 201 -7.49 2.11 -12.63
CA SER A 201 -6.37 1.52 -13.36
C SER A 201 -5.90 2.47 -14.47
N ASP A 202 -6.83 2.94 -15.30
CA ASP A 202 -6.55 3.89 -16.38
C ASP A 202 -5.96 5.20 -15.87
N PHE A 203 -6.52 5.75 -14.78
CA PHE A 203 -6.00 6.96 -14.15
C PHE A 203 -4.53 6.81 -13.75
N THR A 204 -4.22 5.70 -13.06
CA THR A 204 -2.87 5.41 -12.56
C THR A 204 -1.89 5.19 -13.70
N MET A 205 -2.29 4.41 -14.71
CA MET A 205 -1.48 4.18 -15.91
C MET A 205 -1.13 5.49 -16.61
N ARG A 206 -2.12 6.38 -16.82
CA ARG A 206 -1.92 7.67 -17.47
C ARG A 206 -0.98 8.59 -16.69
N MET A 207 -1.10 8.63 -15.36
CA MET A 207 -0.14 9.35 -14.49
C MET A 207 1.29 8.81 -14.66
N GLN A 208 1.46 7.49 -14.67
CA GLN A 208 2.77 6.85 -14.80
C GLN A 208 3.40 7.08 -16.17
N VAL A 209 2.63 6.98 -17.25
CA VAL A 209 3.13 7.24 -18.61
C VAL A 209 3.47 8.71 -18.77
N SER A 210 2.56 9.62 -18.41
CA SER A 210 2.76 11.06 -18.57
C SER A 210 3.95 11.59 -17.75
N SER A 211 4.14 11.10 -16.52
CA SER A 211 5.29 11.51 -15.70
C SER A 211 6.64 11.11 -16.29
N LYS A 212 6.72 9.92 -16.92
CA LYS A 212 7.94 9.40 -17.56
C LYS A 212 8.31 10.11 -18.87
N MET A 213 7.37 10.83 -19.49
CA MET A 213 7.63 11.55 -20.73
C MET A 213 8.49 12.81 -20.53
N PHE A 214 8.44 13.42 -19.35
CA PHE A 214 9.26 14.60 -19.07
C PHE A 214 10.72 14.22 -18.81
N LYS A 215 11.61 14.80 -19.61
CA LYS A 215 13.05 14.77 -19.41
C LYS A 215 13.62 16.12 -19.80
N HIS A 216 14.48 16.67 -18.95
CA HIS A 216 15.22 17.88 -19.27
C HIS A 216 16.71 17.65 -18.99
N THR A 217 17.55 17.82 -20.00
CA THR A 217 18.98 17.54 -19.90
C THR A 217 19.76 18.84 -19.78
N ILE A 218 20.56 18.92 -18.72
CA ILE A 218 21.44 20.05 -18.39
C ILE A 218 22.85 19.70 -18.83
N HIS A 219 23.45 20.57 -19.63
CA HIS A 219 24.83 20.43 -20.12
C HIS A 219 25.81 21.38 -19.44
N ASP A 220 25.33 22.45 -18.80
CA ASP A 220 26.19 23.45 -18.16
C ASP A 220 26.62 23.00 -16.75
N PRO A 221 27.93 22.74 -16.50
CA PRO A 221 28.43 22.39 -15.18
C PRO A 221 28.33 23.50 -14.14
N SER A 222 28.10 24.75 -14.56
CA SER A 222 27.96 25.87 -13.63
C SER A 222 26.72 25.72 -12.74
N VAL A 223 25.63 25.17 -13.29
CA VAL A 223 24.34 24.94 -12.62
C VAL A 223 24.45 23.84 -11.56
N THR A 224 25.31 22.86 -11.79
CA THR A 224 25.40 21.65 -10.95
C THR A 224 26.45 21.71 -9.85
N ARG A 225 27.27 22.78 -9.82
CA ARG A 225 28.40 22.94 -8.90
C ARG A 225 28.02 22.85 -7.41
N GLU A 226 26.85 23.36 -7.02
CA GLU A 226 26.36 23.36 -5.63
C GLU A 226 25.43 22.18 -5.31
N MET A 227 25.20 21.28 -6.28
CA MET A 227 24.36 20.11 -6.07
C MET A 227 25.16 19.03 -5.32
N PRO A 228 24.53 18.31 -4.38
CA PRO A 228 25.19 17.23 -3.67
C PRO A 228 25.45 16.05 -4.61
N ASP A 229 26.52 15.29 -4.35
CA ASP A 229 26.89 14.10 -5.12
C ASP A 229 25.72 13.13 -5.32
N GLN A 230 24.86 12.96 -4.32
CA GLN A 230 23.66 12.12 -4.43
C GLN A 230 22.73 12.59 -5.55
N LEU A 231 22.45 13.89 -5.62
CA LEU A 231 21.61 14.46 -6.68
C LEU A 231 22.29 14.31 -8.05
N LEU A 232 23.60 14.54 -8.12
CA LEU A 232 24.36 14.37 -9.37
C LEU A 232 24.31 12.94 -9.88
N ARG A 233 24.46 11.94 -8.99
CA ARG A 233 24.35 10.51 -9.33
C ARG A 233 22.96 10.12 -9.84
N LEU A 234 21.91 10.75 -9.30
CA LEU A 234 20.54 10.50 -9.76
C LEU A 234 20.28 11.09 -11.16
N MET A 235 20.95 12.17 -11.51
CA MET A 235 20.78 12.85 -12.80
C MET A 235 21.76 12.38 -13.88
N SER A 236 22.94 11.90 -13.50
CA SER A 236 24.01 11.50 -14.42
C SER A 236 23.73 10.15 -15.07
N GLU A 237 24.05 10.01 -16.36
CA GLU A 237 24.04 8.70 -17.02
C GLU A 237 25.15 7.79 -16.47
N ASN A 238 26.34 8.33 -16.22
CA ASN A 238 27.44 7.62 -15.59
C ASN A 238 27.48 7.89 -14.08
N LYS A 239 26.99 6.93 -13.29
CA LYS A 239 26.90 7.03 -11.82
C LYS A 239 28.26 6.99 -11.11
N ASP A 240 29.30 6.51 -11.76
CA ASP A 240 30.65 6.41 -11.20
C ASP A 240 31.41 7.73 -11.30
N GLU A 241 31.10 8.55 -12.31
CA GLU A 241 31.65 9.90 -12.51
C GLU A 241 30.52 10.95 -12.63
N PRO A 242 29.72 11.13 -11.56
CA PRO A 242 28.49 11.93 -11.61
C PRO A 242 28.73 13.42 -11.87
N SER A 243 29.97 13.91 -11.72
CA SER A 243 30.34 15.31 -11.93
C SER A 243 30.63 15.68 -13.39
N ARG A 244 30.63 14.73 -14.33
CA ARG A 244 31.02 14.98 -15.74
C ARG A 244 29.85 15.31 -16.68
N GLY A 245 28.61 15.16 -16.23
CA GLY A 245 27.42 15.38 -17.05
C GLY A 245 27.34 14.46 -18.27
N PRO A 246 26.34 14.64 -19.16
CA PRO A 246 25.18 15.50 -18.97
C PRO A 246 24.27 15.01 -17.83
N TRP A 247 23.46 15.92 -17.27
CA TRP A 247 22.56 15.63 -16.14
C TRP A 247 21.11 15.73 -16.58
N THR A 248 20.36 14.63 -16.51
CA THR A 248 18.95 14.61 -16.88
C THR A 248 18.07 14.66 -15.63
N VAL A 249 17.19 15.67 -15.54
CA VAL A 249 16.13 15.73 -14.53
C VAL A 249 14.85 15.10 -15.07
N THR A 250 14.23 14.25 -14.25
CA THR A 250 12.93 13.61 -14.49
C THR A 250 11.97 13.96 -13.35
N LEU A 251 10.71 13.51 -13.44
CA LEU A 251 9.69 13.74 -12.42
C LEU A 251 9.63 12.64 -11.35
N GLU A 252 10.69 11.84 -11.20
CA GLU A 252 10.76 10.90 -10.09
C GLU A 252 10.75 11.68 -8.75
N PRO A 253 9.90 11.33 -7.77
CA PRO A 253 9.66 12.17 -6.59
C PRO A 253 10.93 12.59 -5.82
N GLN A 254 11.84 11.65 -5.60
CA GLN A 254 13.10 11.91 -4.88
C GLN A 254 14.01 12.85 -5.66
N LEU A 255 14.14 12.64 -6.96
CA LEU A 255 14.96 13.49 -7.83
C LEU A 255 14.36 14.90 -7.91
N GLN A 256 13.04 14.99 -8.10
CA GLN A 256 12.33 16.26 -8.18
C GLN A 256 12.48 17.06 -6.88
N GLU A 257 12.27 16.45 -5.71
CA GLU A 257 12.41 17.11 -4.41
C GLU A 257 13.81 17.71 -4.20
N LEU A 258 14.86 16.91 -4.45
CA LEU A 258 16.25 17.35 -4.35
C LEU A 258 16.57 18.45 -5.38
N PHE A 259 16.10 18.29 -6.62
CA PHE A 259 16.33 19.27 -7.67
C PHE A 259 15.74 20.64 -7.31
N MET A 260 14.51 20.68 -6.79
CA MET A 260 13.88 21.94 -6.36
C MET A 260 14.62 22.63 -5.21
N ALA A 261 15.27 21.86 -4.33
CA ALA A 261 15.99 22.40 -3.19
C ALA A 261 17.41 22.89 -3.54
N TYR A 262 18.09 22.25 -4.50
CA TYR A 262 19.51 22.52 -4.77
C TYR A 262 19.78 23.25 -6.09
N CYS A 263 18.88 23.20 -7.08
CA CYS A 263 19.10 23.88 -8.36
C CYS A 263 19.14 25.41 -8.19
N PRO A 264 20.27 26.10 -8.51
CA PRO A 264 20.37 27.54 -8.37
C PRO A 264 19.56 28.31 -9.41
N ASP A 265 19.39 27.74 -10.60
CA ASP A 265 18.65 28.34 -11.71
C ASP A 265 17.13 28.33 -11.47
N ARG A 266 16.53 29.52 -11.47
CA ARG A 266 15.10 29.70 -11.22
C ARG A 266 14.21 29.19 -12.36
N GLU A 267 14.64 29.36 -13.61
CA GLU A 267 13.88 28.93 -14.78
C GLU A 267 13.82 27.42 -14.86
N LEU A 268 14.93 26.74 -14.53
CA LEU A 268 14.95 25.28 -14.45
C LEU A 268 14.03 24.75 -13.35
N ARG A 269 14.03 25.37 -12.16
CA ARG A 269 13.07 25.03 -11.08
C ARG A 269 11.63 25.24 -11.54
N TRP A 270 11.33 26.36 -12.22
CA TRP A 270 10.01 26.64 -12.76
C TRP A 270 9.57 25.60 -13.79
N ASN A 271 10.45 25.22 -14.72
CA ASN A 271 10.18 24.23 -15.75
C ASN A 271 9.81 22.86 -15.14
N VAL A 272 10.62 22.39 -14.19
CA VAL A 272 10.36 21.12 -13.48
C VAL A 272 9.06 21.18 -12.66
N TRP A 273 8.82 22.27 -11.93
CA TRP A 273 7.58 22.46 -11.18
C TRP A 273 6.35 22.49 -12.09
N GLN A 274 6.45 23.18 -13.23
CA GLN A 274 5.37 23.28 -14.20
C GLN A 274 5.05 21.91 -14.81
N ALA A 275 6.08 21.16 -15.21
CA ALA A 275 5.91 19.81 -15.74
C ALA A 275 5.26 18.88 -14.73
N ASN A 276 5.73 18.91 -13.47
CA ASN A 276 5.16 18.09 -12.39
C ASN A 276 3.68 18.45 -12.10
N SER A 277 3.35 19.73 -12.08
CA SER A 277 1.99 20.21 -11.79
C SER A 277 0.99 19.90 -12.91
N ARG A 278 1.47 19.49 -14.09
CA ARG A 278 0.67 19.25 -15.29
C ARG A 278 0.66 17.79 -15.76
N VAL A 279 1.18 16.87 -14.95
CA VAL A 279 1.16 15.43 -15.25
C VAL A 279 -0.28 14.97 -15.51
N ALA A 280 -0.46 14.25 -16.62
CA ALA A 280 -1.76 13.77 -17.11
C ALA A 280 -2.83 14.88 -17.30
N SER A 281 -2.39 16.14 -17.48
CA SER A 281 -3.26 17.28 -17.73
C SER A 281 -2.79 18.18 -18.89
N HIS A 282 -1.77 17.78 -19.66
CA HIS A 282 -1.12 18.62 -20.67
C HIS A 282 -1.43 18.24 -22.15
N SER A 283 -1.43 19.30 -22.99
CA SER A 283 -1.52 19.44 -24.47
C SER A 283 -2.60 18.70 -25.28
N LEU A 284 -3.10 19.41 -26.29
CA LEU A 284 -4.04 18.98 -27.35
C LEU A 284 -3.50 17.82 -28.22
N GLU A 285 -2.18 17.59 -28.21
CA GLU A 285 -1.52 16.60 -29.06
C GLU A 285 -1.63 15.16 -28.51
N ASP A 286 -1.78 15.00 -27.18
CA ASP A 286 -1.89 13.69 -26.50
C ASP A 286 -3.14 13.62 -25.58
N SER A 287 -4.31 13.95 -26.16
CA SER A 287 -5.63 13.80 -25.53
C SER A 287 -5.86 12.45 -24.83
N GLN A 288 -5.17 11.39 -25.29
CA GLN A 288 -5.30 10.04 -24.74
C GLN A 288 -4.80 9.89 -23.31
N LEU A 289 -3.86 10.74 -22.85
CA LEU A 289 -3.27 10.68 -21.51
C LEU A 289 -3.98 11.59 -20.50
N HIS A 290 -5.03 12.32 -20.91
CA HIS A 290 -5.73 13.27 -20.03
C HIS A 290 -6.57 12.54 -18.98
N ASN A 291 -6.41 12.94 -17.71
CA ASN A 291 -7.14 12.34 -16.60
C ASN A 291 -8.42 13.07 -16.19
N SER A 292 -8.69 14.28 -16.72
CA SER A 292 -9.86 15.09 -16.35
C SER A 292 -11.19 14.34 -16.56
N ALA A 293 -11.38 13.70 -17.72
CA ALA A 293 -12.61 12.95 -18.01
C ALA A 293 -12.73 11.67 -17.17
N ILE A 294 -11.62 10.98 -16.88
CA ILE A 294 -11.62 9.80 -16.00
C ILE A 294 -11.96 10.20 -14.57
N LEU A 295 -11.44 11.33 -14.09
CA LEU A 295 -11.74 11.83 -12.76
C LEU A 295 -13.24 12.10 -12.58
N GLU A 296 -13.89 12.69 -13.58
CA GLU A 296 -15.35 12.89 -13.55
C GLU A 296 -16.13 11.56 -13.57
N LYS A 297 -15.67 10.55 -14.32
CA LYS A 297 -16.25 9.19 -14.24
C LYS A 297 -16.09 8.58 -12.85
N ILE A 298 -14.92 8.72 -12.23
CA ILE A 298 -14.68 8.27 -10.84
C ILE A 298 -15.63 8.98 -9.87
N ARG A 299 -15.83 10.30 -10.01
CA ARG A 299 -16.77 11.07 -9.17
C ARG A 299 -18.21 10.59 -9.36
N ALA A 300 -18.64 10.36 -10.61
CA ALA A 300 -19.97 9.84 -10.93
C ALA A 300 -20.19 8.45 -10.32
N HIS A 301 -19.27 7.50 -10.53
CA HIS A 301 -19.37 6.16 -9.97
C HIS A 301 -19.36 6.15 -8.45
N ARG A 302 -18.58 7.03 -7.79
CA ARG A 302 -18.61 7.20 -6.32
C ARG A 302 -19.95 7.70 -5.81
N LYS A 303 -20.59 8.61 -6.57
CA LYS A 303 -21.93 9.10 -6.27
C LYS A 303 -22.98 8.01 -6.44
N ASP A 304 -22.90 7.22 -7.50
CA ASP A 304 -23.80 6.09 -7.74
C ASP A 304 -23.66 5.02 -6.65
N GLU A 305 -22.43 4.67 -6.26
CA GLU A 305 -22.13 3.73 -5.16
C GLU A 305 -22.75 4.19 -3.84
N ALA A 306 -22.54 5.45 -3.45
CA ALA A 306 -23.13 6.02 -2.24
C ALA A 306 -24.66 5.98 -2.27
N ARG A 307 -25.27 6.41 -3.39
CA ARG A 307 -26.73 6.42 -3.55
C ARG A 307 -27.32 5.00 -3.47
N LEU A 308 -26.69 4.02 -4.11
CA LEU A 308 -27.14 2.63 -4.07
C LEU A 308 -27.14 2.07 -2.65
N LEU A 309 -26.12 2.41 -1.87
CA LEU A 309 -25.98 1.98 -0.47
C LEU A 309 -26.74 2.87 0.54
N GLY A 310 -27.50 3.87 0.07
CA GLY A 310 -28.34 4.73 0.92
C GLY A 310 -27.63 5.90 1.60
N TYR A 311 -26.43 6.28 1.15
CA TYR A 311 -25.68 7.42 1.67
C TYR A 311 -25.87 8.67 0.79
N GLU A 312 -25.89 9.85 1.42
CA GLU A 312 -26.02 11.13 0.73
C GLU A 312 -24.82 11.45 -0.19
N SER A 313 -23.62 11.05 0.23
CA SER A 313 -22.39 11.28 -0.52
C SER A 313 -21.38 10.16 -0.30
N TYR A 314 -20.41 10.04 -1.21
CA TYR A 314 -19.30 9.11 -1.03
C TYR A 314 -18.46 9.43 0.22
N ALA A 315 -18.42 10.69 0.64
CA ALA A 315 -17.72 11.07 1.87
C ALA A 315 -18.41 10.46 3.09
N HIS A 316 -19.75 10.50 3.15
CA HIS A 316 -20.55 9.82 4.19
C HIS A 316 -20.33 8.31 4.18
N LEU A 317 -20.45 7.67 3.00
CA LEU A 317 -20.14 6.24 2.84
C LEU A 317 -18.72 5.90 3.36
N SER A 318 -17.75 6.75 3.04
CA SER A 318 -16.36 6.54 3.43
C SER A 318 -16.10 6.72 4.93
N MET A 319 -17.01 7.35 5.69
CA MET A 319 -16.87 7.49 7.15
C MET A 319 -17.14 6.21 7.91
N GLU A 320 -17.94 5.28 7.36
CA GLU A 320 -18.29 3.99 8.00
C GLU A 320 -17.09 3.13 8.41
N THR A 321 -15.97 3.30 7.71
CA THR A 321 -14.72 2.57 7.97
C THR A 321 -13.66 3.44 8.66
N LYS A 322 -13.99 4.70 9.00
CA LYS A 322 -13.05 5.67 9.54
C LYS A 322 -13.35 6.04 10.99
N MET A 323 -12.29 6.24 11.77
CA MET A 323 -12.37 6.68 13.17
C MET A 323 -12.89 8.10 13.35
N ALA A 324 -12.89 8.92 12.29
CA ALA A 324 -13.43 10.26 12.39
C ALA A 324 -14.94 10.27 12.73
N GLY A 325 -15.66 9.19 12.42
CA GLY A 325 -17.07 9.00 12.77
C GLY A 325 -18.05 9.83 11.93
N SER A 326 -17.72 11.09 11.64
CA SER A 326 -18.58 12.01 10.88
C SER A 326 -17.78 13.00 10.04
N LEU A 327 -18.45 13.65 9.08
CA LEU A 327 -17.82 14.69 8.25
C LEU A 327 -17.60 15.98 9.03
N GLU A 328 -18.48 16.28 9.97
CA GLU A 328 -18.41 17.44 10.85
C GLU A 328 -17.12 17.39 11.68
N ASN A 329 -16.79 16.23 12.26
CA ASN A 329 -15.55 16.03 13.00
C ASN A 329 -14.32 16.26 12.12
N VAL A 330 -14.35 15.80 10.86
CA VAL A 330 -13.25 16.03 9.91
C VAL A 330 -13.11 17.52 9.60
N GLN A 331 -14.21 18.20 9.28
CA GLN A 331 -14.22 19.62 8.95
C GLN A 331 -13.78 20.48 10.14
N GLN A 332 -14.26 20.18 11.35
CA GLN A 332 -13.86 20.88 12.57
C GLN A 332 -12.37 20.68 12.86
N THR A 333 -11.87 19.44 12.75
CA THR A 333 -10.45 19.15 12.96
C THR A 333 -9.57 19.92 11.97
N LEU A 334 -9.90 19.87 10.68
CA LEU A 334 -9.17 20.61 9.64
C LEU A 334 -9.27 22.12 9.82
N GLY A 335 -10.43 22.62 10.23
CA GLY A 335 -10.67 24.03 10.54
C GLY A 335 -9.80 24.51 11.72
N ASN A 336 -9.77 23.75 12.81
CA ASN A 336 -8.94 24.05 13.98
C ASN A 336 -7.45 24.03 13.62
N MET A 337 -7.00 23.04 12.84
CA MET A 337 -5.63 23.00 12.34
C MET A 337 -5.31 24.20 11.47
N LEU A 338 -6.20 24.59 10.56
CA LEU A 338 -6.02 25.75 9.68
C LEU A 338 -5.90 27.05 10.48
N GLN A 339 -6.73 27.24 11.51
CA GLN A 339 -6.70 28.44 12.37
C GLN A 339 -5.35 28.64 13.06
N VAL A 340 -4.67 27.56 13.45
CA VAL A 340 -3.35 27.61 14.12
C VAL A 340 -2.20 27.60 13.12
N ALA A 341 -2.26 26.74 12.10
CA ALA A 341 -1.17 26.54 11.14
C ALA A 341 -1.04 27.71 10.16
N LYS A 342 -2.15 28.32 9.73
CA LYS A 342 -2.11 29.40 8.72
C LYS A 342 -1.32 30.62 9.20
N PRO A 343 -1.54 31.19 10.40
CA PRO A 343 -0.75 32.32 10.87
C PRO A 343 0.73 31.99 11.10
N ALA A 344 1.08 30.73 11.37
CA ALA A 344 2.47 30.30 11.43
C ALA A 344 3.09 30.25 10.03
N ALA A 345 2.41 29.61 9.07
CA ALA A 345 2.85 29.54 7.68
C ALA A 345 2.99 30.92 7.01
N ASP A 346 2.03 31.82 7.25
CA ASP A 346 2.08 33.19 6.72
C ASP A 346 3.30 33.96 7.27
N ARG A 347 3.66 33.75 8.55
CA ARG A 347 4.89 34.32 9.15
C ARG A 347 6.16 33.70 8.57
N GLU A 348 6.23 32.37 8.50
CA GLU A 348 7.40 31.67 7.94
C GLU A 348 7.65 32.05 6.48
N LEU A 349 6.60 32.23 5.67
CA LEU A 349 6.72 32.71 4.30
C LEU A 349 7.21 34.17 4.23
N ALA A 350 6.75 35.03 5.12
CA ALA A 350 7.23 36.41 5.20
C ALA A 350 8.72 36.47 5.59
N ASP A 351 9.13 35.67 6.58
CA ASP A 351 10.52 35.55 7.02
C ASP A 351 11.40 34.97 5.91
N LEU A 352 10.90 33.99 5.16
CA LEU A 352 11.59 33.40 4.02
C LEU A 352 11.75 34.41 2.87
N GLN A 353 10.72 35.20 2.60
CA GLN A 353 10.74 36.28 1.61
C GLN A 353 11.77 37.34 1.97
N GLN A 354 11.81 37.78 3.23
CA GLN A 354 12.81 38.74 3.70
C GLN A 354 14.22 38.15 3.60
N PHE A 355 14.41 36.91 4.04
CA PHE A 355 15.69 36.20 3.94
C PHE A 355 16.22 36.12 2.51
N ALA A 356 15.32 35.94 1.53
CA ALA A 356 15.65 35.93 0.11
C ALA A 356 16.03 37.33 -0.40
N TRP A 357 15.26 38.37 -0.05
CA TRP A 357 15.57 39.77 -0.41
C TRP A 357 16.92 40.23 0.13
N ASP A 358 17.25 39.90 1.38
CA ASP A 358 18.55 40.23 1.99
C ASP A 358 19.74 39.60 1.25
N ARG A 359 19.49 38.63 0.38
CA ARG A 359 20.48 37.91 -0.44
C ARG A 359 20.37 38.22 -1.94
N GLY A 360 19.67 39.30 -2.29
CA GLY A 360 19.58 39.80 -3.66
C GLY A 360 18.54 39.09 -4.53
N PHE A 361 17.58 38.36 -3.95
CA PHE A 361 16.42 37.89 -4.71
C PHE A 361 15.53 39.08 -5.09
N GLU A 362 14.99 39.08 -6.30
CA GLU A 362 14.07 40.12 -6.78
C GLU A 362 12.66 39.57 -6.97
N GLY A 363 11.66 40.36 -6.56
CA GLY A 363 10.25 40.00 -6.66
C GLY A 363 9.75 39.09 -5.54
N GLY A 364 8.54 38.54 -5.75
CA GLY A 364 7.87 37.64 -4.81
C GLY A 364 8.24 36.18 -5.04
N LEU A 365 8.48 35.45 -3.94
CA LEU A 365 8.70 34.01 -3.93
C LEU A 365 7.50 33.30 -4.55
N GLN A 366 7.79 32.36 -5.45
CA GLN A 366 6.80 31.47 -6.03
C GLN A 366 6.95 30.06 -5.43
N VAL A 367 5.99 29.17 -5.69
CA VAL A 367 5.99 27.81 -5.12
C VAL A 367 7.28 27.04 -5.45
N TRP A 368 7.86 27.27 -6.64
CA TRP A 368 9.13 26.66 -7.07
C TRP A 368 10.39 27.31 -6.48
N ASP A 369 10.26 28.43 -5.78
CA ASP A 369 11.36 29.11 -5.09
C ASP A 369 11.47 28.65 -3.63
N ILE A 370 10.36 28.19 -3.02
CA ILE A 370 10.28 27.87 -1.58
C ILE A 370 11.33 26.83 -1.15
N PRO A 371 11.45 25.63 -1.77
CA PRO A 371 12.39 24.61 -1.27
C PRO A 371 13.85 25.07 -1.30
N PHE A 372 14.24 25.83 -2.34
CA PHE A 372 15.58 26.36 -2.50
C PHE A 372 15.95 27.35 -1.39
N TRP A 373 15.08 28.34 -1.14
CA TRP A 373 15.32 29.34 -0.12
C TRP A 373 15.20 28.76 1.30
N GLN A 374 14.26 27.83 1.52
CA GLN A 374 14.07 27.20 2.82
C GLN A 374 15.33 26.43 3.25
N ARG A 375 15.96 25.70 2.32
CA ARG A 375 17.26 25.05 2.55
C ARG A 375 18.33 26.06 2.95
N LYS A 376 18.46 27.17 2.21
CA LYS A 376 19.46 28.22 2.50
C LYS A 376 19.21 28.92 3.84
N GLN A 377 17.96 29.20 4.18
CA GLN A 377 17.55 29.82 5.45
C GLN A 377 17.87 28.90 6.62
N ARG A 378 17.47 27.63 6.54
CA ARG A 378 17.75 26.61 7.57
C ARG A 378 19.25 26.46 7.82
N ARG A 379 20.06 26.43 6.75
CA ARG A 379 21.53 26.39 6.87
C ARG A 379 22.09 27.63 7.56
N THR A 380 21.56 28.82 7.26
CA THR A 380 22.06 30.07 7.84
C THR A 380 21.69 30.19 9.31
N LEU A 381 20.43 29.92 9.67
CA LEU A 381 19.93 30.16 11.02
C LEU A 381 20.45 29.13 12.02
N TYR A 382 20.60 27.88 11.61
CA TYR A 382 20.88 26.77 12.53
C TYR A 382 22.26 26.13 12.32
N ASN A 383 23.06 26.63 11.36
CA ASN A 383 24.26 25.94 10.86
C ASN A 383 24.01 24.45 10.55
N PHE A 384 22.77 24.13 10.18
CA PHE A 384 22.31 22.76 10.02
C PHE A 384 22.62 22.29 8.60
N GLN A 385 23.46 21.27 8.49
CA GLN A 385 23.77 20.56 7.25
C GLN A 385 23.41 19.09 7.47
N GLU A 386 22.36 18.64 6.80
CA GLU A 386 21.83 17.28 6.97
C GLU A 386 22.89 16.23 6.60
N GLU A 387 23.77 16.56 5.65
CA GLU A 387 24.90 15.76 5.21
C GLU A 387 25.89 15.48 6.35
N THR A 388 26.05 16.41 7.31
CA THR A 388 26.97 16.23 8.44
C THR A 388 26.45 15.27 9.50
N LEU A 389 25.13 15.02 9.55
CA LEU A 389 24.54 14.09 10.51
C LEU A 389 24.76 12.63 10.12
N ILE A 390 24.95 12.35 8.84
CA ILE A 390 25.08 10.99 8.30
C ILE A 390 26.25 10.24 8.97
N ASP A 391 27.36 10.94 9.22
CA ASP A 391 28.54 10.39 9.88
C ASP A 391 28.28 9.94 11.34
N PHE A 392 27.23 10.48 11.98
CA PHE A 392 26.83 10.13 13.35
C PHE A 392 25.75 9.04 13.41
N LEU A 393 25.27 8.57 12.25
CA LEU A 393 24.16 7.62 12.14
C LEU A 393 24.57 6.31 11.46
N PRO A 394 25.61 5.58 11.93
CA PRO A 394 25.91 4.26 11.42
C PRO A 394 24.79 3.27 11.79
N PHE A 395 24.34 2.50 10.78
CA PHE A 395 23.16 1.64 10.87
C PHE A 395 23.19 0.71 12.09
N ASP A 396 24.29 -0.01 12.33
CA ASP A 396 24.38 -0.95 13.45
C ASP A 396 24.23 -0.29 14.82
N LYS A 397 24.70 0.96 14.98
CA LYS A 397 24.52 1.72 16.23
C LYS A 397 23.09 2.18 16.39
N VAL A 398 22.48 2.69 15.32
CA VAL A 398 21.07 3.11 15.33
C VAL A 398 20.16 1.91 15.61
N TRP A 399 20.42 0.77 14.95
CA TRP A 399 19.69 -0.48 15.13
C TRP A 399 19.80 -0.99 16.58
N THR A 400 21.01 -1.06 17.13
CA THR A 400 21.21 -1.48 18.52
C THR A 400 20.54 -0.51 19.51
N GLY A 401 20.62 0.80 19.25
CA GLY A 401 19.96 1.82 20.05
C GLY A 401 18.44 1.72 20.03
N LEU A 402 17.86 1.44 18.85
CA LEU A 402 16.43 1.19 18.66
C LEU A 402 15.97 -0.04 19.44
N LEU A 403 16.65 -1.18 19.29
CA LEU A 403 16.32 -2.39 20.04
C LEU A 403 16.40 -2.12 21.55
N GLY A 404 17.51 -1.54 22.04
CA GLY A 404 17.66 -1.24 23.46
C GLY A 404 16.65 -0.21 23.99
N LEU A 405 16.13 0.70 23.15
CA LEU A 405 15.00 1.55 23.51
C LEU A 405 13.72 0.73 23.70
N CYS A 406 13.42 -0.19 22.79
CA CYS A 406 12.26 -1.05 22.88
C CYS A 406 12.34 -2.02 24.06
N GLU A 407 13.53 -2.56 24.37
CA GLU A 407 13.76 -3.39 25.56
C GLU A 407 13.38 -2.63 26.84
N ARG A 408 13.81 -1.36 26.97
CA ARG A 408 13.50 -0.52 28.14
C ARG A 408 12.05 -0.04 28.24
N LEU A 409 11.37 0.12 27.10
CA LEU A 409 10.01 0.67 27.07
C LEU A 409 8.94 -0.41 27.19
N PHE A 410 9.23 -1.63 26.73
CA PHE A 410 8.23 -2.68 26.57
C PHE A 410 8.60 -3.99 27.28
N ASP A 411 9.70 -4.01 28.05
CA ASP A 411 10.18 -5.17 28.80
C ASP A 411 10.34 -6.41 27.88
N LEU A 412 10.93 -6.15 26.72
CA LEU A 412 11.21 -7.13 25.68
C LEU A 412 12.70 -7.45 25.63
N LYS A 413 13.01 -8.61 25.05
CA LYS A 413 14.37 -9.01 24.70
C LYS A 413 14.44 -9.49 23.26
N PHE A 414 15.41 -8.97 22.51
CA PHE A 414 15.63 -9.33 21.12
C PHE A 414 16.87 -10.22 20.98
N VAL A 415 16.68 -11.46 20.53
CA VAL A 415 17.77 -12.43 20.37
C VAL A 415 17.96 -12.75 18.90
N GLU A 416 19.10 -12.36 18.35
CA GLU A 416 19.48 -12.72 16.98
C GLU A 416 19.79 -14.22 16.90
N GLN A 417 19.22 -14.88 15.89
CA GLN A 417 19.50 -16.28 15.59
C GLN A 417 19.94 -16.42 14.15
N LYS A 418 21.09 -17.10 13.96
CA LYS A 418 21.61 -17.42 12.63
C LYS A 418 20.76 -18.52 12.00
N MET A 419 20.25 -18.25 10.81
CA MET A 419 19.47 -19.19 10.00
C MET A 419 19.84 -19.04 8.53
N ASP A 420 19.62 -20.10 7.75
CA ASP A 420 19.73 -20.03 6.30
C ASP A 420 18.50 -19.29 5.73
N LEU A 421 18.68 -18.07 5.25
CA LEU A 421 17.63 -17.18 4.74
C LEU A 421 17.77 -16.96 3.22
N TRP A 422 16.88 -16.14 2.64
CA TRP A 422 16.89 -15.85 1.20
C TRP A 422 18.09 -15.02 0.74
N HIS A 423 18.79 -14.34 1.64
CA HIS A 423 19.99 -13.57 1.34
C HIS A 423 20.92 -13.49 2.58
N PRO A 424 22.26 -13.50 2.42
CA PRO A 424 23.22 -13.53 3.55
C PRO A 424 23.17 -12.31 4.47
N ASP A 425 22.77 -11.14 3.95
CA ASP A 425 22.62 -9.91 4.76
C ASP A 425 21.34 -9.88 5.60
N VAL A 426 20.46 -10.87 5.44
CA VAL A 426 19.20 -10.93 6.20
C VAL A 426 19.49 -11.45 7.60
N ARG A 427 18.95 -10.75 8.59
CA ARG A 427 19.08 -11.12 10.01
C ARG A 427 17.73 -11.56 10.53
N PHE A 428 17.71 -12.51 11.46
CA PHE A 428 16.49 -12.97 12.12
C PHE A 428 16.60 -12.81 13.62
N PHE A 429 15.53 -12.33 14.23
CA PHE A 429 15.44 -12.08 15.66
C PHE A 429 14.20 -12.75 16.24
N HIS A 430 14.38 -13.43 17.37
CA HIS A 430 13.30 -13.79 18.26
C HIS A 430 13.02 -12.65 19.25
N ILE A 431 11.74 -12.45 19.56
CA ILE A 431 11.29 -11.53 20.60
C ILE A 431 10.82 -12.36 21.79
N TYR A 432 11.34 -12.03 22.97
CA TYR A 432 10.92 -12.61 24.25
C TYR A 432 10.36 -11.50 25.14
N GLU A 433 9.41 -11.86 25.99
CA GLU A 433 9.07 -11.09 27.19
C GLU A 433 10.03 -11.52 28.31
N ASP A 434 10.42 -10.59 29.19
CA ASP A 434 11.53 -10.74 30.14
C ASP A 434 11.57 -12.08 30.93
N ASP A 435 10.40 -12.62 31.30
CA ASP A 435 10.29 -13.84 32.11
C ASP A 435 10.01 -15.14 31.30
N SER A 436 9.93 -15.06 29.97
CA SER A 436 9.56 -16.20 29.13
C SER A 436 10.75 -16.89 28.48
N ASN A 437 10.84 -18.21 28.64
CA ASN A 437 11.76 -19.06 27.87
C ASN A 437 11.27 -19.37 26.45
N LYS A 438 10.06 -18.94 26.07
CA LYS A 438 9.48 -19.13 24.74
C LYS A 438 9.35 -17.79 24.02
N PRO A 439 9.77 -17.69 22.74
CA PRO A 439 9.60 -16.47 22.00
C PRO A 439 8.11 -16.19 21.79
N VAL A 440 7.72 -14.92 21.95
CA VAL A 440 6.35 -14.45 21.68
C VAL A 440 6.14 -14.12 20.22
N ALA A 441 7.22 -13.77 19.50
CA ALA A 441 7.21 -13.49 18.07
C ALA A 441 8.62 -13.61 17.47
N GLY A 442 8.72 -13.46 16.14
CA GLY A 442 9.99 -13.29 15.45
C GLY A 442 9.89 -12.33 14.26
N PHE A 443 11.02 -11.75 13.86
CA PHE A 443 11.07 -10.94 12.65
C PHE A 443 12.38 -11.09 11.88
N TYR A 444 12.28 -10.87 10.57
CA TYR A 444 13.41 -10.80 9.66
C TYR A 444 13.74 -9.34 9.35
N LEU A 445 15.01 -9.02 9.19
CA LEU A 445 15.52 -7.71 8.80
C LEU A 445 16.33 -7.87 7.52
N ASP A 446 15.87 -7.27 6.42
CA ASP A 446 16.55 -7.21 5.13
C ASP A 446 16.92 -5.74 4.82
N PRO A 447 18.12 -5.28 5.26
CA PRO A 447 18.42 -3.86 5.39
C PRO A 447 18.84 -3.18 4.08
N TYR A 448 19.54 -3.89 3.19
CA TYR A 448 20.24 -3.25 2.07
C TYR A 448 19.49 -3.34 0.75
N GLY A 449 19.67 -2.32 -0.09
CA GLY A 449 19.27 -2.33 -1.49
C GLY A 449 20.20 -3.21 -2.34
N ARG A 450 19.65 -3.91 -3.32
CA ARG A 450 20.40 -4.75 -4.28
C ARG A 450 19.61 -4.92 -5.57
N GLU A 451 20.27 -5.34 -6.65
CA GLU A 451 19.71 -5.37 -8.00
C GLU A 451 18.48 -6.29 -8.11
N ASP A 452 18.52 -7.45 -7.45
CA ASP A 452 17.41 -8.40 -7.45
C ASP A 452 16.29 -8.04 -6.46
N LYS A 453 16.41 -6.94 -5.70
CA LYS A 453 15.41 -6.51 -4.71
C LYS A 453 14.57 -5.36 -5.27
N PRO A 454 13.26 -5.56 -5.52
CA PRO A 454 12.42 -4.52 -6.10
C PRO A 454 12.28 -3.28 -5.21
N MET A 455 12.77 -2.15 -5.69
CA MET A 455 12.51 -0.86 -5.06
C MET A 455 11.06 -0.44 -5.34
N THR A 456 10.20 -0.63 -4.35
CA THR A 456 8.79 -0.24 -4.39
C THR A 456 8.46 0.58 -3.14
N GLY A 457 7.47 1.49 -3.18
CA GLY A 457 7.00 2.22 -1.98
C GLY A 457 7.79 3.48 -1.63
N SER A 458 7.48 4.09 -0.48
CA SER A 458 8.15 5.32 -0.01
C SER A 458 9.56 4.97 0.46
N ARG A 459 10.58 5.40 -0.29
CA ARG A 459 12.01 5.12 -0.02
C ARG A 459 12.35 3.62 0.10
N GLY A 460 11.55 2.73 -0.48
CA GLY A 460 11.82 1.30 -0.47
C GLY A 460 11.54 0.57 0.85
N ALA A 461 10.95 1.19 1.86
CA ALA A 461 10.73 0.51 3.15
C ALA A 461 9.35 -0.14 3.27
N TRP A 462 9.31 -1.37 3.77
CA TRP A 462 8.08 -2.14 3.97
C TRP A 462 8.12 -3.02 5.20
N VAL A 463 6.95 -3.24 5.77
CA VAL A 463 6.69 -4.32 6.72
C VAL A 463 5.77 -5.36 6.09
N VAL A 464 6.18 -6.62 6.16
CA VAL A 464 5.43 -7.77 5.63
C VAL A 464 5.10 -8.74 6.74
N ASN A 465 3.81 -8.90 7.04
CA ASN A 465 3.34 -9.99 7.88
C ASN A 465 3.49 -11.32 7.13
N ILE A 466 4.30 -12.22 7.67
CA ILE A 466 4.46 -13.59 7.18
C ILE A 466 3.42 -14.45 7.86
N THR A 467 3.50 -14.61 9.17
CA THR A 467 2.52 -15.37 9.97
C THR A 467 1.76 -14.37 10.83
N PRO A 468 0.47 -14.11 10.55
CA PRO A 468 -0.31 -13.16 11.33
C PRO A 468 -0.39 -13.54 12.80
N ALA A 469 -0.35 -12.55 13.68
CA ALA A 469 -0.65 -12.75 15.10
C ALA A 469 -2.16 -12.89 15.32
N ALA A 470 -2.56 -14.03 15.88
CA ALA A 470 -3.89 -14.30 16.42
C ALA A 470 -3.81 -15.47 17.40
N ARG A 471 -4.37 -15.34 18.61
CA ARG A 471 -4.29 -16.41 19.62
C ARG A 471 -4.93 -17.71 19.14
N ILE A 472 -5.96 -17.64 18.30
CA ILE A 472 -6.65 -18.83 17.77
C ILE A 472 -5.75 -19.67 16.84
N HIS A 473 -4.77 -19.04 16.18
CA HIS A 473 -3.86 -19.74 15.26
C HIS A 473 -2.81 -20.58 16.00
N LYS A 474 -2.48 -20.24 17.25
CA LYS A 474 -1.44 -20.91 18.07
C LYS A 474 -0.10 -21.08 17.33
N ALA A 475 0.20 -20.18 16.41
CA ALA A 475 1.44 -20.14 15.63
C ALA A 475 2.31 -18.97 16.09
N LEU A 476 3.63 -19.08 15.93
CA LEU A 476 4.55 -17.99 16.24
C LEU A 476 4.33 -16.86 15.20
N PRO A 477 3.97 -15.63 15.62
CA PRO A 477 3.84 -14.51 14.70
C PRO A 477 5.19 -14.14 14.08
N LEU A 478 5.19 -13.93 12.77
CA LEU A 478 6.40 -13.62 11.99
C LEU A 478 6.16 -12.43 11.07
N SER A 479 7.10 -11.48 11.04
CA SER A 479 7.07 -10.32 10.15
C SER A 479 8.46 -10.06 9.54
N THR A 480 8.52 -9.28 8.46
CA THR A 480 9.79 -8.88 7.83
C THR A 480 9.85 -7.37 7.68
N LEU A 481 10.96 -6.78 8.14
CA LEU A 481 11.37 -5.41 7.83
C LEU A 481 12.24 -5.42 6.58
N VAL A 482 11.74 -4.85 5.49
CA VAL A 482 12.49 -4.67 4.25
C VAL A 482 12.86 -3.19 4.14
N LEU A 483 14.16 -2.89 4.00
CA LEU A 483 14.68 -1.54 3.78
C LEU A 483 15.53 -1.51 2.50
N HIS A 484 15.87 -0.33 2.00
CA HIS A 484 16.74 -0.16 0.83
C HIS A 484 17.90 0.78 1.16
N LEU A 485 18.64 0.45 2.23
CA LEU A 485 19.81 1.21 2.64
C LEU A 485 21.00 0.92 1.71
N ASP A 486 21.88 1.90 1.55
CA ASP A 486 23.15 1.66 0.87
C ASP A 486 23.99 0.66 1.67
N PRO A 487 24.54 -0.38 1.02
CA PRO A 487 25.33 -1.39 1.70
C PRO A 487 26.66 -0.81 2.21
N PRO A 488 27.29 -1.45 3.22
CA PRO A 488 28.64 -1.09 3.66
C PRO A 488 29.65 -1.18 2.52
N ILE A 489 30.49 -0.16 2.33
CA ILE A 489 31.50 -0.12 1.26
C ILE A 489 32.91 0.01 1.86
N TYR A 490 33.87 -0.81 1.39
CA TYR A 490 35.29 -0.75 1.75
C TYR A 490 35.57 -0.73 3.27
N GLY A 491 34.83 -1.52 4.04
CA GLY A 491 35.00 -1.61 5.50
C GLY A 491 34.42 -0.45 6.30
N LYS A 492 33.75 0.52 5.65
CA LYS A 492 32.94 1.54 6.32
C LYS A 492 31.53 1.00 6.59
N PRO A 493 30.92 1.33 7.74
CA PRO A 493 29.55 0.92 8.04
C PRO A 493 28.56 1.55 7.06
N ALA A 494 27.40 0.93 6.88
CA ALA A 494 26.26 1.59 6.24
C ALA A 494 25.83 2.79 7.08
N LEU A 495 25.68 3.95 6.46
CA LEU A 495 25.28 5.19 7.12
C LEU A 495 23.84 5.53 6.77
N LEU A 496 23.09 6.05 7.74
CA LEU A 496 21.71 6.46 7.56
C LEU A 496 21.61 7.97 7.39
N THR A 497 20.70 8.40 6.52
CA THR A 497 20.20 9.78 6.60
C THR A 497 19.29 9.94 7.82
N TRP A 498 19.00 11.19 8.20
CA TRP A 498 18.00 11.45 9.23
C TRP A 498 16.62 10.89 8.84
N ALA A 499 16.24 11.04 7.57
CA ALA A 499 15.00 10.49 7.04
C ALA A 499 14.96 8.95 7.12
N ASP A 500 16.06 8.26 6.83
CA ASP A 500 16.14 6.79 6.94
C ASP A 500 16.04 6.33 8.39
N THR A 501 16.62 7.10 9.32
CA THR A 501 16.49 6.85 10.77
C THR A 501 15.03 6.97 11.22
N GLN A 502 14.34 8.05 10.84
CA GLN A 502 12.92 8.21 11.15
C GLN A 502 12.06 7.09 10.53
N LEU A 503 12.37 6.71 9.29
CA LEU A 503 11.68 5.64 8.58
C LEU A 503 11.86 4.29 9.29
N LEU A 504 13.09 3.97 9.71
CA LEU A 504 13.42 2.76 10.47
C LEU A 504 12.58 2.68 11.76
N PHE A 505 12.53 3.75 12.55
CA PHE A 505 11.73 3.80 13.77
C PHE A 505 10.24 3.62 13.50
N ARG A 506 9.70 4.29 12.48
CA ARG A 506 8.28 4.16 12.08
C ARG A 506 7.96 2.72 11.68
N GLN A 507 8.77 2.12 10.80
CA GLN A 507 8.52 0.75 10.33
C GLN A 507 8.68 -0.27 11.46
N PHE A 508 9.64 -0.09 12.36
CA PHE A 508 9.80 -0.98 13.50
C PHE A 508 8.62 -0.86 14.49
N GLY A 509 8.06 0.34 14.66
CA GLY A 509 6.80 0.54 15.39
C GLY A 509 5.65 -0.29 14.82
N HIS A 510 5.51 -0.34 13.50
CA HIS A 510 4.51 -1.21 12.85
C HIS A 510 4.77 -2.70 13.11
N ILE A 511 6.04 -3.15 13.12
CA ILE A 511 6.40 -4.53 13.45
C ILE A 511 5.95 -4.88 14.87
N LEU A 512 6.30 -4.06 15.86
CA LEU A 512 5.91 -4.31 17.25
C LEU A 512 4.38 -4.38 17.38
N GLN A 513 3.66 -3.45 16.76
CA GLN A 513 2.20 -3.41 16.81
C GLN A 513 1.53 -4.64 16.16
N GLN A 514 2.15 -5.21 15.13
CA GLN A 514 1.65 -6.39 14.44
C GLN A 514 2.00 -7.69 15.17
N LEU A 515 3.19 -7.78 15.75
CA LEU A 515 3.70 -9.00 16.38
C LEU A 515 3.24 -9.18 17.83
N LEU A 516 3.13 -8.09 18.59
CA LEU A 516 2.82 -8.13 20.03
C LEU A 516 1.33 -7.95 20.33
N THR A 517 0.48 -8.02 19.31
CA THR A 517 -0.96 -7.93 19.51
C THR A 517 -1.48 -9.17 20.25
N THR A 518 -2.37 -8.94 21.21
CA THR A 518 -2.94 -9.99 22.06
C THR A 518 -4.35 -10.41 21.63
N VAL A 519 -4.77 -10.02 20.42
CA VAL A 519 -6.10 -10.33 19.90
C VAL A 519 -6.24 -11.83 19.55
N ASN A 520 -7.45 -12.35 19.70
CA ASN A 520 -7.83 -13.70 19.31
C ASN A 520 -7.97 -13.86 17.79
N TYR A 521 -8.40 -12.83 17.06
CA TYR A 521 -8.74 -12.95 15.63
C TYR A 521 -7.90 -12.06 14.72
N THR A 522 -7.51 -12.56 13.54
CA THR A 522 -6.74 -11.78 12.57
C THR A 522 -7.55 -10.61 12.02
N GLU A 523 -8.86 -10.74 11.92
CA GLU A 523 -9.70 -9.68 11.35
C GLU A 523 -9.78 -8.41 12.20
N VAL A 524 -9.46 -8.48 13.49
CA VAL A 524 -9.33 -7.32 14.40
C VAL A 524 -7.89 -7.03 14.82
N ASN A 525 -6.91 -7.73 14.23
CA ASN A 525 -5.51 -7.39 14.44
C ASN A 525 -5.21 -5.98 13.94
N SER A 526 -4.17 -5.39 14.52
CA SER A 526 -3.78 -3.99 14.36
C SER A 526 -3.67 -3.52 12.91
N CYS A 527 -3.43 -4.42 11.94
CA CYS A 527 -3.28 -4.04 10.53
C CYS A 527 -4.58 -4.15 9.71
N CYS A 528 -5.52 -5.01 10.11
CA CYS A 528 -6.73 -5.32 9.34
C CYS A 528 -7.91 -4.38 9.61
N ARG A 529 -7.84 -3.49 10.62
CA ARG A 529 -8.84 -2.43 10.85
C ARG A 529 -8.32 -1.18 11.58
N MET A 530 -7.01 -0.92 11.61
CA MET A 530 -6.62 0.46 11.89
C MET A 530 -7.19 1.32 10.76
N CYS A 531 -8.03 2.29 11.13
CA CYS A 531 -8.57 3.25 10.19
C CYS A 531 -7.42 3.78 9.31
N PRO A 532 -7.61 4.00 7.99
CA PRO A 532 -6.58 4.57 7.14
C PRO A 532 -5.96 5.87 7.69
N ASN A 533 -6.68 6.58 8.56
CA ASN A 533 -6.21 7.78 9.26
C ASN A 533 -5.26 7.46 10.45
N CYS A 534 -5.38 6.30 11.11
CA CYS A 534 -4.40 5.82 12.09
C CYS A 534 -3.08 5.42 11.44
N LEU A 535 -3.15 4.69 10.32
CA LEU A 535 -1.95 4.26 9.57
C LEU A 535 -1.16 5.41 8.93
N LYS A 536 -1.77 6.60 8.75
CA LYS A 536 -1.10 7.81 8.24
C LYS A 536 -0.70 8.80 9.34
N SER A 537 -1.12 8.59 10.59
CA SER A 537 -0.80 9.47 11.73
C SER A 537 0.28 8.90 12.66
N SER A 538 0.88 7.76 12.31
CA SER A 538 2.03 7.14 12.99
C SER A 538 3.24 7.03 12.06
#